data_AF-A0A4R0GDY9-F1
#
_entry.id   AF-A0A4R0GDY9-F1
#
_cell.length_a   1.000
_cell.length_b   1.000
_cell.length_c   1.000
_cell.angle_alpha   90.00
_cell.angle_beta   90.00
_cell.angle_gamma   90.00
#
_symmetry.space_group_name_H-M   'P 1'
#
loop_
_entity.id
_entity.type
_entity.pdbx_description
1 polymer ?
#
loop_
_entity_poly.entity_id
_entity_poly.type
_entity_poly.pdbx_seq_one_letter_code
_entity_poly.pdbx_strand_id
1 'polypeptide(L)'
;MNRTPQPLPEVTAGALLRLDASDWSYGRDLTPGTSVAVTVARVRDLPNRSDEWVWVLGHRPECGYPHVDRHPPCMEVRVRVGALHRQVSAS
;
A
#
# COMPACT_ATOMS: atom_id res chain seq x y z
N MET A 1 7.23 25.52 9.11
CA MET A 1 5.86 25.10 9.50
C MET A 1 5.91 23.59 9.68
N ASN A 2 5.78 23.09 10.91
CA ASN A 2 5.66 21.64 11.13
C ASN A 2 4.26 21.23 10.67
N ARG A 3 4.15 20.60 9.48
CA ARG A 3 2.92 19.91 9.12
C ARG A 3 2.71 18.80 10.14
N THR A 4 1.48 18.69 10.63
CA THR A 4 1.07 17.57 11.47
C THR A 4 0.94 16.35 10.55
N PRO A 5 1.46 15.17 10.91
CA PRO A 5 1.31 13.98 10.10
C PRO A 5 -0.17 13.71 9.80
N GLN A 6 -0.53 13.63 8.51
CA GLN A 6 -1.91 13.33 8.13
C GLN A 6 -2.29 11.96 8.71
N PRO A 7 -3.46 11.81 9.38
CA PRO A 7 -3.88 10.52 9.90
C PRO A 7 -3.95 9.50 8.76
N LEU A 8 -3.58 8.25 9.07
CA LEU A 8 -3.72 7.17 8.11
C LEU A 8 -5.20 6.82 7.98
N PRO A 9 -5.73 6.71 6.76
CA PRO A 9 -7.08 6.22 6.58
C PRO A 9 -7.13 4.74 6.94
N GLU A 10 -8.29 4.29 7.42
CA GLU A 10 -8.51 2.87 7.64
C GLU A 10 -8.60 2.17 6.27
N VAL A 11 -7.70 1.22 6.02
CA VAL A 11 -7.69 0.41 4.81
C VAL A 11 -7.88 -1.05 5.20
N THR A 12 -9.03 -1.61 4.84
CA THR A 12 -9.42 -2.98 5.19
C THR A 12 -8.50 -4.00 4.50
N ALA A 13 -8.14 -5.07 5.22
CA ALA A 13 -7.48 -6.21 4.60
C ALA A 13 -8.39 -6.83 3.53
N GLY A 14 -7.83 -7.20 2.38
CA GLY A 14 -8.54 -7.64 1.18
C GLY A 14 -8.88 -6.51 0.20
N ALA A 15 -8.76 -5.24 0.60
CA ALA A 15 -8.97 -4.13 -0.32
C ALA A 15 -7.95 -4.14 -1.47
N LEU A 16 -8.42 -3.89 -2.69
CA LEU A 16 -7.56 -3.72 -3.85
C LEU A 16 -7.14 -2.24 -3.97
N LEU A 17 -5.87 -1.95 -3.76
CA LEU A 17 -5.31 -0.63 -4.04
C LEU A 17 -4.74 -0.58 -5.44
N ARG A 18 -5.19 0.40 -6.23
CA ARG A 18 -4.61 0.73 -7.54
C ARG A 18 -3.79 2.01 -7.39
N LEU A 19 -2.49 1.90 -7.65
CA LEU A 19 -1.53 2.97 -7.45
C LEU A 19 -0.92 3.36 -8.78
N ASP A 20 -0.97 4.65 -9.11
CA ASP A 20 -0.24 5.18 -10.25
C ASP A 20 1.26 5.30 -9.94
N ALA A 21 2.07 5.51 -10.97
CA ALA A 21 3.52 5.64 -10.86
C ALA A 21 3.98 6.68 -9.81
N SER A 22 3.19 7.74 -9.58
CA SER A 22 3.49 8.80 -8.60
C SER A 22 3.06 8.48 -7.17
N ASP A 23 2.25 7.44 -6.98
CA ASP A 23 1.61 7.11 -5.70
C ASP A 23 2.46 6.21 -4.82
N TRP A 24 3.55 5.68 -5.36
CA TRP A 24 4.49 4.82 -4.64
C TRP A 24 5.93 5.15 -5.02
N SER A 25 6.90 4.74 -4.20
CA SER A 25 8.32 5.09 -4.38
C SER A 25 9.29 3.92 -4.25
N TYR A 26 8.91 2.87 -3.53
CA TYR A 26 9.69 1.66 -3.40
C TYR A 26 8.78 0.45 -3.35
N GLY A 27 9.21 -0.65 -3.93
CA GLY A 27 8.45 -1.88 -3.96
C GLY A 27 9.35 -3.08 -4.06
N ARG A 28 9.09 -4.12 -3.25
CA ARG A 28 9.78 -5.40 -3.40
C ARG A 28 9.35 -6.05 -4.72
N ASP A 29 10.31 -6.37 -5.58
CA ASP A 29 10.10 -6.98 -6.89
C ASP A 29 9.13 -6.18 -7.80
N LEU A 30 9.21 -4.85 -7.70
CA LEU A 30 8.46 -3.90 -8.52
C LEU A 30 9.39 -2.95 -9.27
N THR A 31 8.95 -2.49 -10.44
CA THR A 31 9.69 -1.52 -11.27
C THR A 31 9.22 -0.10 -10.94
N PRO A 32 10.07 0.78 -10.36
CA PRO A 32 9.68 2.16 -10.10
C PRO A 32 9.19 2.87 -11.37
N GLY A 33 8.19 3.74 -11.23
CA GLY A 33 7.62 4.49 -12.35
C GLY A 33 6.51 3.76 -13.12
N THR A 34 6.10 2.56 -12.71
CA THR A 34 4.93 1.87 -13.27
C THR A 34 3.73 1.97 -12.34
N SER A 35 2.51 1.82 -12.87
CA SER A 35 1.34 1.57 -12.02
C SER A 35 1.44 0.19 -11.38
N VAL A 36 0.87 0.03 -10.19
CA VAL A 36 0.84 -1.25 -9.46
C VAL A 36 -0.51 -1.47 -8.79
N ALA A 37 -0.92 -2.72 -8.71
CA ALA A 37 -2.09 -3.14 -7.95
C ALA A 37 -1.65 -4.03 -6.77
N VAL A 38 -2.22 -3.79 -5.59
CA VAL A 38 -1.92 -4.55 -4.37
C VAL A 38 -3.21 -4.89 -3.64
N THR A 39 -3.45 -6.17 -3.40
CA THR A 39 -4.47 -6.63 -2.44
C THR A 39 -3.89 -6.51 -1.04
N VAL A 40 -4.46 -5.63 -0.22
CA VAL A 40 -3.92 -5.23 1.08
C VAL A 40 -4.01 -6.39 2.08
N ALA A 41 -2.91 -6.70 2.74
CA ALA A 41 -2.90 -7.57 3.92
C ALA A 41 -2.72 -6.77 5.21
N ARG A 42 -1.89 -5.71 5.18
CA ARG A 42 -1.62 -4.84 6.32
C ARG A 42 -1.02 -3.50 5.87
N VAL A 43 -1.38 -2.41 6.55
CA VAL A 43 -0.66 -1.14 6.47
C VAL A 43 0.24 -1.01 7.70
N ARG A 44 1.52 -0.71 7.49
CA ARG A 44 2.52 -0.50 8.54
C ARG A 44 3.00 0.95 8.50
N ASP A 45 2.78 1.65 9.61
CA ASP A 45 3.28 3.00 9.79
C ASP A 45 4.82 3.01 9.93
N LEU A 46 5.44 4.14 9.58
CA LEU A 46 6.88 4.34 9.71
C LEU A 46 7.17 5.07 11.03
N PRO A 47 8.15 4.60 11.84
CA PRO A 47 8.63 5.41 12.96
C PRO A 47 9.21 6.73 12.41
N ASN A 48 8.79 7.86 12.99
CA ASN A 48 9.06 9.21 12.46
C ASN A 48 8.58 9.38 11.01
N ARG A 49 7.37 8.88 10.68
CA ARG A 49 6.75 9.07 9.37
C ARG A 49 6.90 10.53 8.94
N SER A 50 7.69 10.77 7.89
CA SER A 50 7.50 11.97 7.07
C SER A 50 6.07 11.88 6.56
N ASP A 51 5.24 12.90 6.81
CA ASP A 51 3.76 12.95 6.68
C ASP A 51 3.15 12.33 5.41
N GLU A 52 3.96 11.96 4.44
CA GLU A 52 3.58 11.55 3.11
C GLU A 52 3.62 10.05 2.84
N TRP A 53 4.30 9.19 3.62
CA TRP A 53 4.56 7.79 3.19
C TRP A 53 4.30 6.72 4.24
N VAL A 54 3.78 5.56 3.81
CA VAL A 54 3.62 4.34 4.62
C VAL A 54 3.97 3.08 3.87
N TRP A 55 4.17 1.97 4.58
CA TRP A 55 4.31 0.66 3.96
C TRP A 55 2.96 -0.04 3.85
N VAL A 56 2.63 -0.49 2.65
CA VAL A 56 1.53 -1.42 2.39
C VAL A 56 2.14 -2.78 2.12
N LEU A 57 1.78 -3.76 2.94
CA LEU A 57 2.10 -5.16 2.74
C LEU A 57 0.86 -5.85 2.17
N GLY A 58 1.05 -6.68 1.16
CA GLY A 58 -0.05 -7.34 0.49
C GLY A 58 0.38 -8.35 -0.55
N HIS A 59 -0.47 -8.52 -1.54
CA HIS A 59 -0.33 -9.51 -2.58
C HIS A 59 -0.61 -8.92 -3.95
N ARG A 60 -0.01 -9.51 -5.00
CA ARG A 60 -0.45 -9.24 -6.37
C ARG A 60 -1.91 -9.72 -6.51
N PRO A 61 -2.76 -9.09 -7.32
CA PRO A 61 -4.13 -9.57 -7.53
C PRO A 61 -4.19 -11.02 -8.02
N GLU A 62 -3.19 -11.45 -8.79
CA GLU A 62 -3.06 -12.80 -9.35
C GLU A 62 -2.41 -13.80 -8.38
N CYS A 63 -2.11 -13.36 -7.16
CA CYS A 63 -1.47 -14.17 -6.13
C CYS A 63 -2.46 -15.20 -5.57
N GLY A 64 -2.55 -16.36 -6.21
CA GLY A 64 -3.27 -17.53 -5.71
C GLY A 64 -2.31 -18.62 -5.25
N TYR A 65 -2.51 -19.18 -4.05
CA TYR A 65 -1.77 -20.34 -3.58
C TYR A 65 -2.74 -21.52 -3.41
N PRO A 66 -2.69 -22.54 -4.28
CA PRO A 66 -3.69 -23.62 -4.29
C PRO A 66 -3.62 -24.57 -3.08
N HIS A 67 -2.60 -24.44 -2.23
CA HIS A 67 -2.32 -25.38 -1.14
C HIS A 67 -2.26 -24.74 0.24
N VAL A 68 -2.46 -23.42 0.35
CA VAL A 68 -2.48 -22.72 1.64
C VAL A 68 -3.56 -21.64 1.63
N ASP A 69 -4.43 -21.67 2.64
CA ASP A 69 -5.50 -20.69 2.80
C ASP A 69 -4.95 -19.28 3.12
N ARG A 70 -3.76 -19.22 3.72
CA ARG A 70 -3.06 -17.97 4.06
C ARG A 70 -1.57 -18.14 3.92
N HIS A 71 -0.92 -17.19 3.25
CA HIS A 71 0.53 -17.14 3.13
C HIS A 71 1.06 -15.73 3.45
N PRO A 72 2.36 -15.57 3.75
CA PRO A 72 2.95 -14.26 4.01
C PRO A 72 2.80 -13.31 2.82
N PRO A 73 2.64 -11.99 3.04
CA PRO A 73 2.60 -10.98 1.98
C PRO A 73 3.77 -11.14 0.99
N CYS A 74 3.46 -11.24 -0.30
CA CYS A 74 4.48 -11.32 -1.35
C CYS A 74 4.88 -9.95 -1.90
N MET A 75 4.14 -8.91 -1.54
CA MET A 75 4.41 -7.52 -1.89
C MET A 75 4.61 -6.66 -0.65
N GLU A 76 5.55 -5.73 -0.75
CA GLU A 76 5.74 -4.62 0.18
C GLU A 76 5.98 -3.36 -0.65
N VAL A 77 5.13 -2.35 -0.50
CA VAL A 77 5.13 -1.13 -1.32
C VAL A 77 5.09 0.09 -0.42
N ARG A 78 5.96 1.07 -0.67
CA ARG A 78 5.96 2.36 0.03
C ARG A 78 5.04 3.32 -0.71
N VAL A 79 3.89 3.61 -0.11
CA VAL A 79 2.74 4.30 -0.72
C VAL A 79 2.54 5.67 -0.11
N ARG A 80 2.12 6.64 -0.92
CA ARG A 80 1.73 7.97 -0.44
C ARG A 80 0.45 7.89 0.40
N VAL A 81 0.44 8.54 1.58
CA VAL A 81 -0.75 8.62 2.44
C VAL A 81 -1.93 9.25 1.69
N GLY A 82 -1.68 10.29 0.88
CA GLY A 82 -2.70 10.91 0.05
C GLY A 82 -3.31 9.98 -1.01
N ALA A 83 -2.54 8.98 -1.49
CA ALA A 83 -3.09 7.98 -2.41
C ALA A 83 -4.08 7.05 -1.69
N LEU A 84 -3.79 6.66 -0.44
CA LEU A 84 -4.71 5.86 0.37
C LEU A 84 -6.02 6.60 0.63
N HIS A 85 -5.96 7.90 0.95
CA HIS A 85 -7.16 8.73 1.15
C HIS A 85 -8.03 8.80 -0.09
N ARG A 86 -7.42 8.95 -1.28
CA ARG A 86 -8.17 8.95 -2.56
C ARG A 86 -8.86 7.60 -2.82
N GLN A 87 -8.19 6.49 -2.50
CA GLN A 87 -8.75 5.15 -2.70
C GLN A 87 -9.95 4.88 -1.77
N VAL A 88 -9.86 5.26 -0.49
CA VAL A 88 -10.97 5.12 0.46
C VAL A 88 -12.15 6.02 0.09
N SER A 89 -11.90 7.22 -0.43
CA SER A 89 -12.97 8.13 -0.88
C SER A 89 -13.67 7.66 -2.17
N ALA A 90 -13.05 6.74 -2.91
CA ALA A 90 -13.56 6.20 -4.16
C ALA A 90 -14.21 4.81 -4.01
N SER A 91 -14.15 4.21 -2.81
CA SER A 91 -14.72 2.91 -2.47
C SER A 91 -16.10 3.06 -1.83
#